data_AF-A0A3D2PWQ1-F1
#
_entry.id   AF-A0A3D2PWQ1-F1
#
_cell.length_a   1.000
_cell.length_b   1.000
_cell.length_c   1.000
_cell.angle_alpha   90.00
_cell.angle_beta   90.00
_cell.angle_gamma   90.00
#
_symmetry.space_group_name_H-M   'P 1'
#
loop_
_entity.id
_entity.type
_entity.pdbx_description
1 polymer ?
#
loop_
_entity_poly.entity_id
_entity_poly.type
_entity_poly.pdbx_seq_one_letter_code
_entity_poly.pdbx_strand_id
1 'polypeptide(L)' 'IAWCTGGAQSYIDHGIAVDADVFLTGEVSEQIPAIAKENDIAFISAGHHATERYGVQALCQHLSDKFDLKHQFIDIDNQV' A
#
# COMPACT_ATOMS: atom_id res chain seq x y z
N ILE A 1 9.68 -9.53 -1.85
CA ILE A 1 8.62 -8.48 -1.94
C ILE A 1 8.73 -7.56 -0.72
N ALA A 2 8.85 -6.25 -0.95
CA ALA A 2 8.71 -5.18 0.04
C ALA A 2 7.49 -4.31 -0.32
N TRP A 3 6.85 -3.68 0.67
CA TRP A 3 5.68 -2.83 0.39
C TRP A 3 5.49 -1.71 1.43
N CYS A 4 4.79 -0.66 1.00
CA CYS A 4 4.26 0.39 1.86
C CYS A 4 2.96 0.90 1.21
N THR A 5 1.83 0.88 1.92
CA THR A 5 0.52 1.28 1.36
C THR A 5 0.46 2.79 1.10
N GLY A 6 -0.49 3.24 0.29
CA GLY A 6 -0.69 4.68 0.02
C GLY A 6 0.35 5.30 -0.93
N GLY A 7 0.71 6.56 -0.71
CA GLY A 7 1.62 7.34 -1.57
C GLY A 7 3.11 7.14 -1.26
N ALA A 8 3.57 5.89 -1.16
CA ALA A 8 4.92 5.55 -0.66
C ALA A 8 5.93 5.20 -1.77
N GLN A 9 5.70 5.61 -3.01
CA GLN A 9 6.57 5.32 -4.15
C GLN A 9 8.01 5.79 -3.96
N SER A 10 8.24 6.90 -3.25
CA SER A 10 9.58 7.39 -2.92
C SER A 10 10.36 6.44 -2.00
N TYR A 11 9.73 5.45 -1.39
CA TYR A 11 10.38 4.44 -0.54
C TYR A 11 10.91 3.25 -1.34
N ILE A 12 10.86 3.28 -2.68
CA ILE A 12 11.43 2.22 -3.52
C ILE A 12 12.91 1.93 -3.21
N ASP A 13 13.68 2.96 -2.82
CA ASP A 13 15.08 2.81 -2.41
C ASP A 13 15.24 1.88 -1.19
N HIS A 14 14.25 1.85 -0.28
CA HIS A 14 14.24 0.89 0.82
C HIS A 14 13.99 -0.54 0.34
N GLY A 15 13.14 -0.72 -0.67
CA GLY A 15 12.93 -2.02 -1.31
C GLY A 15 14.18 -2.54 -2.01
N ILE A 16 14.89 -1.65 -2.72
CA ILE A 16 16.18 -1.94 -3.36
C ILE A 16 17.23 -2.29 -2.31
N ALA A 17 17.33 -1.52 -1.22
CA ALA A 17 18.33 -1.72 -0.16
C ALA A 17 18.21 -3.06 0.58
N VAL A 18 17.05 -3.73 0.51
CA VAL A 18 16.82 -5.06 1.11
C VAL A 18 16.77 -6.18 0.06
N ASP A 19 17.23 -5.90 -1.18
CA ASP A 19 17.22 -6.83 -2.31
C ASP A 19 15.85 -7.47 -2.57
N ALA A 20 14.77 -6.68 -2.47
CA ALA A 20 13.42 -7.18 -2.74
C ALA A 20 13.18 -7.37 -4.26
N ASP A 21 12.56 -8.49 -4.65
CA ASP A 21 12.20 -8.73 -6.06
C ASP A 21 11.09 -7.80 -6.59
N VAL A 22 10.27 -7.29 -5.68
CA VAL A 22 9.08 -6.46 -5.99
C VAL A 22 8.93 -5.39 -4.91
N PHE A 23 8.65 -4.15 -5.30
CA PHE A 23 8.17 -3.09 -4.42
C PHE A 23 6.71 -2.73 -4.76
N LEU A 24 5.82 -2.82 -3.76
CA LEU A 24 4.39 -2.53 -3.90
C LEU A 24 4.00 -1.29 -3.09
N THR A 25 3.25 -0.39 -3.73
CA THR A 25 2.66 0.79 -3.09
C THR A 25 1.30 1.15 -3.72
N GLY A 26 0.62 2.16 -3.22
CA GLY A 26 -0.60 2.69 -3.81
C GLY A 26 -0.33 3.52 -5.06
N GLU A 27 0.42 4.61 -4.93
CA GLU A 27 0.62 5.59 -6.02
C GLU A 27 1.93 5.36 -6.81
N VAL A 28 2.08 6.13 -7.90
CA VAL A 28 3.29 6.18 -8.73
C VAL A 28 3.62 7.63 -9.09
N SER A 29 4.91 7.92 -9.27
CA SER A 29 5.40 9.19 -9.81
C SER A 29 6.36 8.94 -10.98
N GLU A 30 6.58 9.97 -11.79
CA GLU A 30 7.25 9.87 -13.10
C GLU A 30 8.59 9.14 -13.08
N GLN A 31 9.41 9.37 -12.05
CA GLN A 31 10.74 8.80 -11.94
C GLN A 31 10.76 7.30 -11.58
N ILE A 32 9.66 6.76 -11.04
CA ILE A 32 9.64 5.44 -10.42
C ILE A 32 9.81 4.28 -11.41
N PRO A 33 9.18 4.28 -12.59
CA PRO A 33 9.44 3.25 -13.61
C PRO A 33 10.91 3.21 -14.07
N ALA A 34 11.57 4.37 -14.14
CA ALA A 34 13.00 4.44 -14.49
C ALA A 34 13.86 3.81 -13.37
N ILE A 35 13.65 4.24 -12.12
CA ILE A 35 14.36 3.67 -10.95
C ILE A 35 14.16 2.15 -10.87
N ALA A 36 12.92 1.67 -11.03
CA ALA A 36 12.61 0.25 -10.99
C ALA A 36 13.37 -0.54 -12.07
N LYS A 37 13.39 -0.02 -13.30
CA LYS A 37 14.10 -0.63 -14.43
C LYS A 37 15.61 -0.61 -14.26
N GLU A 38 16.16 0.48 -13.72
CA GLU A 38 17.61 0.64 -13.49
C GLU A 38 18.14 -0.27 -12.38
N ASN A 39 17.28 -0.67 -11.43
CA ASN A 39 17.64 -1.49 -10.27
C ASN A 39 17.09 -2.94 -10.34
N ASP A 40 16.56 -3.35 -11.49
CA ASP A 40 15.99 -4.70 -11.72
C ASP A 40 14.98 -5.15 -10.64
N ILE A 41 14.13 -4.21 -10.19
CA ILE A 41 13.06 -4.46 -9.22
C ILE A 41 11.70 -4.29 -9.90
N ALA A 42 10.79 -5.24 -9.72
CA ALA A 42 9.42 -5.08 -10.20
C ALA A 42 8.68 -4.04 -9.33
N PHE A 43 7.93 -3.13 -9.96
CA PHE A 43 7.16 -2.11 -9.25
C PHE A 43 5.66 -2.29 -9.48
N ILE A 44 4.87 -2.22 -8.41
CA ILE A 44 3.41 -2.31 -8.46
C ILE A 44 2.80 -1.07 -7.78
N SER A 45 2.04 -0.29 -8.55
CA SER A 45 1.12 0.73 -8.04
C SER A 45 -0.30 0.16 -8.08
N ALA A 46 -0.87 -0.03 -6.89
CA ALA A 46 -2.13 -0.74 -6.69
C ALA A 46 -3.31 0.17 -6.26
N GLY A 47 -3.12 1.50 -6.28
CA GLY A 47 -4.10 2.51 -5.86
C GLY A 47 -3.98 2.87 -4.38
N HIS A 48 -4.03 4.17 -4.07
CA HIS A 48 -3.88 4.66 -2.68
C HIS A 48 -5.02 4.14 -1.80
N HIS A 49 -6.25 4.42 -2.21
CA HIS A 49 -7.46 3.97 -1.51
C HIS A 49 -7.52 2.45 -1.38
N ALA A 50 -7.24 1.75 -2.48
CA ALA A 50 -7.32 0.30 -2.55
C ALA A 50 -6.34 -0.39 -1.57
N THR A 51 -5.16 0.18 -1.36
CA THR A 51 -4.15 -0.39 -0.46
C THR A 51 -4.37 -0.05 1.02
N GLU A 52 -5.10 1.03 1.34
CA GLU A 52 -5.24 1.51 2.73
C GLU A 52 -6.54 1.10 3.43
N ARG A 53 -7.55 0.62 2.70
CA ARG A 53 -8.85 0.23 3.28
C ARG A 53 -8.79 -0.89 4.32
N TYR A 54 -7.74 -1.70 4.31
CA TYR A 54 -7.62 -2.87 5.18
C TYR A 54 -7.32 -2.51 6.64
N GLY A 55 -6.63 -1.40 6.88
CA GLY A 55 -6.26 -0.97 8.24
C GLY A 55 -7.48 -0.62 9.10
N VAL A 56 -8.39 0.20 8.56
CA VAL A 56 -9.62 0.58 9.27
C VAL A 56 -10.55 -0.62 9.48
N GLN A 57 -10.64 -1.54 8.52
CA GLN A 57 -11.42 -2.78 8.68
C GLN A 57 -10.89 -3.64 9.84
N ALA A 58 -9.56 -3.84 9.89
CA ALA A 58 -8.93 -4.59 10.97
C ALA A 58 -9.12 -3.92 12.35
N LEU A 59 -9.00 -2.58 12.40
CA LEU A 59 -9.25 -1.82 13.62
C LEU A 59 -10.69 -1.99 14.10
N CYS A 60 -11.66 -1.82 13.20
CA CYS A 60 -13.08 -1.96 13.55
C CYS A 60 -13.39 -3.39 14.04
N GLN A 61 -12.83 -4.42 13.40
CA GLN A 61 -12.98 -5.79 13.86
C GLN A 61 -12.42 -5.97 15.28
N HIS A 62 -11.20 -5.49 15.53
CA HIS A 62 -10.58 -5.58 16.85
C HIS A 62 -11.40 -4.90 17.97
N LEU A 63 -11.96 -3.73 17.67
CA LEU A 63 -12.79 -2.99 18.62
C LEU A 63 -14.14 -3.68 18.85
N SER A 64 -14.76 -4.22 17.80
CA SER A 64 -15.99 -4.99 17.91
C SER A 64 -15.83 -6.22 18.80
N ASP A 65 -14.76 -7.00 18.62
CA ASP A 65 -14.50 -8.20 19.42
C ASP A 65 -14.25 -7.88 20.90
N LYS A 66 -13.65 -6.72 21.18
CA LYS A 66 -13.25 -6.33 22.55
C LYS A 66 -14.35 -5.62 23.34
N PHE A 67 -15.24 -4.91 22.65
CA PHE A 67 -16.19 -3.99 23.30
C PHE A 67 -17.66 -4.26 22.93
N ASP A 68 -17.96 -5.37 22.24
CA ASP A 68 -19.30 -5.73 21.79
C ASP A 68 -19.97 -4.62 20.96
N LEU A 69 -19.19 -4.04 20.04
CA LEU A 69 -19.65 -2.96 19.17
C LEU A 69 -20.16 -3.52 17.85
N LYS A 70 -21.26 -2.94 17.34
CA LYS A 70 -21.66 -3.09 15.95
C LYS A 70 -20.97 -2.03 15.11
N HIS A 71 -20.35 -2.43 14.01
CA HIS A 71 -19.77 -1.51 13.05
C HIS A 71 -20.21 -1.89 11.63
N GLN A 72 -20.13 -0.93 10.73
CA GLN A 72 -20.32 -1.14 9.30
C GLN A 72 -19.19 -0.39 8.58
N PHE A 73 -18.39 -1.13 7.80
CA PHE A 73 -17.43 -0.51 6.90
C PHE A 73 -18.17 -0.03 5.65
N ILE A 74 -17.97 1.24 5.27
CA ILE A 74 -18.51 1.83 4.05
C ILE A 74 -17.34 2.15 3.13
N ASP A 75 -17.20 1.36 2.07
CA ASP A 75 -16.20 1.60 1.04
C ASP A 75 -16.77 2.64 0.05
N ILE A 76 -16.20 3.85 0.05
CA ILE A 76 -16.50 4.89 -0.94
C ILE A 76 -15.32 4.91 -1.90
N ASP A 77 -15.54 4.44 -3.11
CA ASP A 77 -14.47 4.31 -4.11
C ASP A 77 -13.82 5.67 -4.41
N ASN A 78 -12.50 5.67 -4.47
CA ASN A 78 -11.69 6.84 -4.81
C ASN A 78 -10.61 6.42 -5.81
N GLN A 79 -10.68 6.99 -7.02
CA GLN A 79 -9.92 6.59 -8.20
C GLN A 79 -8.50 7.22 -8.26
N VAL A 80 -7.91 7.57 -7.11
CA VAL A 80 -6.54 8.14 -7.06
C VAL A 80 -5.48 7.06 -7.30
#